data_AF-A0A9E2YLN7-F1
#
_entry.id   AF-A0A9E2YLN7-F1
#
_cell.length_a   1.000
_cell.length_b   1.000
_cell.length_c   1.000
_cell.angle_alpha   90.00
_cell.angle_beta   90.00
_cell.angle_gamma   90.00
#
_symmetry.space_group_name_H-M   'P 1'
#
loop_
_entity.id
_entity.type
_entity.pdbx_description
1 polymer ?
#
loop_
_entity_poly.entity_id
_entity_poly.type
_entity_poly.pdbx_seq_one_letter_code
_entity_poly.pdbx_strand_id
1 'polypeptide(L)'
;MVESAYVAPVLSYGALDRAHLTKHLLELARDVGVDKVTMRALAAHAGTSASSVYYHVKDKSELLDLLIETVVESIEVPSAGDWEQRLIALYTNAWRVLSSVPGIAALLQQRPHTEAARNMDHATRRILHESGLAASDFAGSHAVLYIHLLGSVELAHRLSPDASLTDEMESTFLHGLNVIITGLKHI
;
A
#
# COMPACT_ATOMS: atom_id res chain seq x y z
N MET A 1 8.79 -43.64 -12.22
CA MET A 1 9.08 -42.32 -11.64
C MET A 1 8.05 -41.36 -12.19
N VAL A 2 6.93 -41.16 -11.49
CA VAL A 2 5.97 -40.09 -11.81
C VAL A 2 5.84 -39.26 -10.55
N GLU A 3 6.30 -38.02 -10.64
CA GLU A 3 6.37 -37.03 -9.58
C GLU A 3 4.95 -36.49 -9.34
N SER A 4 4.43 -36.73 -8.13
CA SER A 4 3.10 -36.31 -7.72
C SER A 4 3.10 -34.81 -7.44
N ALA A 5 2.54 -34.02 -8.35
CA ALA A 5 2.26 -32.61 -8.13
C ALA A 5 1.36 -32.47 -6.89
N TYR A 6 1.82 -31.74 -5.87
CA TYR A 6 1.02 -31.39 -4.71
C TYR A 6 -0.10 -30.43 -5.16
N VAL A 7 -1.33 -30.94 -5.19
CA VAL A 7 -2.53 -30.14 -5.42
C VAL A 7 -3.06 -29.72 -4.06
N ALA A 8 -2.99 -28.43 -3.75
CA ALA A 8 -3.56 -27.88 -2.52
C ALA A 8 -5.08 -28.20 -2.46
N PRO A 9 -5.62 -28.58 -1.28
CA PRO A 9 -7.01 -28.96 -1.16
C PRO A 9 -7.93 -27.77 -1.46
N VAL A 10 -8.87 -27.96 -2.39
CA VAL A 10 -9.93 -27.02 -2.70
C VAL A 10 -10.80 -26.85 -1.45
N LEU A 11 -10.77 -25.67 -0.84
CA LEU A 11 -11.58 -25.37 0.34
C LEU A 11 -13.09 -25.51 0.03
N SER A 12 -13.85 -26.14 0.93
CA SER A 12 -15.30 -26.33 0.81
C SER A 12 -16.04 -25.00 0.65
N TYR A 13 -17.13 -25.01 -0.11
CA TYR A 13 -18.05 -23.88 -0.31
C TYR A 13 -18.49 -23.34 1.07
N GLY A 14 -17.98 -22.15 1.44
CA GLY A 14 -18.19 -21.50 2.74
C GLY A 14 -16.93 -21.18 3.55
N ALA A 15 -15.75 -21.69 3.16
CA ALA A 15 -14.49 -21.48 3.88
C ALA A 15 -13.60 -20.34 3.31
N LEU A 16 -14.10 -19.59 2.32
CA LEU A 16 -13.49 -18.31 1.92
C LEU A 16 -14.13 -17.22 2.77
N ASP A 17 -13.55 -16.92 3.93
CA ASP A 17 -13.88 -15.66 4.59
C ASP A 17 -13.14 -14.51 3.89
N ARG A 18 -13.63 -13.28 4.07
CA ARG A 18 -13.02 -12.10 3.43
C ARG A 18 -11.55 -11.93 3.81
N ALA A 19 -11.16 -12.38 5.01
CA ALA A 19 -9.80 -12.28 5.52
C ALA A 19 -8.83 -13.22 4.78
N HIS A 20 -9.26 -14.45 4.46
CA HIS A 20 -8.49 -15.38 3.62
C HIS A 20 -8.26 -14.81 2.22
N LEU A 21 -9.30 -14.21 1.63
CA LEU A 21 -9.20 -13.59 0.31
C LEU A 21 -8.24 -12.39 0.29
N THR A 22 -8.36 -11.46 1.25
CA THR A 22 -7.50 -10.28 1.31
C THR A 22 -6.05 -10.64 1.61
N LYS A 23 -5.81 -11.61 2.50
CA LYS A 23 -4.47 -12.14 2.77
C LYS A 23 -3.81 -12.64 1.48
N HIS A 24 -4.47 -13.53 0.74
CA HIS A 24 -3.91 -14.09 -0.49
C HIS A 24 -3.86 -13.08 -1.64
N LEU A 25 -4.73 -12.07 -1.65
CA LEU A 25 -4.66 -10.96 -2.60
C LEU A 25 -3.39 -10.13 -2.37
N LEU A 26 -3.08 -9.83 -1.11
CA LEU A 26 -1.84 -9.12 -0.76
C LEU A 26 -0.61 -9.96 -1.11
N GLU A 27 -0.57 -11.23 -0.71
CA GLU A 27 0.55 -12.14 -1.04
C GLU A 27 0.77 -12.26 -2.55
N LEU A 28 -0.30 -12.51 -3.31
CA LEU A 28 -0.23 -12.56 -4.77
C LEU A 28 0.32 -11.25 -5.35
N ALA A 29 -0.17 -10.10 -4.88
CA ALA A 29 0.29 -8.81 -5.39
C ALA A 29 1.77 -8.54 -5.09
N ARG A 30 2.29 -9.02 -3.96
CA ARG A 30 3.73 -8.97 -3.65
C ARG A 30 4.55 -9.85 -4.59
N ASP A 31 4.07 -11.06 -4.88
CA ASP A 31 4.78 -12.04 -5.68
C ASP A 31 4.82 -11.69 -7.17
N VAL A 32 3.70 -11.22 -7.72
CA VAL A 32 3.56 -11.04 -9.18
C VAL A 32 3.39 -9.59 -9.62
N GLY A 33 3.20 -8.67 -8.67
CA GLY A 33 2.89 -7.27 -8.95
C GLY A 33 1.42 -7.03 -9.34
N VAL A 34 0.96 -5.79 -9.15
CA VAL A 34 -0.44 -5.35 -9.37
C VAL A 34 -0.96 -5.71 -10.77
N ASP A 35 -0.14 -5.56 -11.80
CA ASP A 35 -0.53 -5.77 -13.20
C ASP A 35 -0.95 -7.21 -13.51
N LYS A 36 -0.37 -8.18 -12.77
CA LYS A 36 -0.65 -9.61 -12.96
C LYS A 36 -1.75 -10.14 -12.04
N VAL A 37 -2.26 -9.32 -11.12
CA VAL A 37 -3.38 -9.69 -10.24
C VAL A 37 -4.64 -9.90 -11.08
N THR A 38 -5.26 -11.06 -11.02
CA THR A 38 -6.56 -11.33 -11.68
C THR A 38 -7.41 -12.24 -10.79
N MET A 39 -8.73 -12.32 -11.02
CA MET A 39 -9.60 -13.18 -10.20
C MET A 39 -9.16 -14.64 -10.30
N ARG A 40 -8.71 -15.08 -11.49
CA ARG A 40 -8.20 -16.43 -11.73
C ARG A 40 -6.87 -16.66 -11.02
N ALA A 41 -5.94 -15.71 -11.09
CA ALA A 41 -4.67 -15.80 -10.39
C ALA A 41 -4.88 -15.84 -8.86
N LEU A 42 -5.79 -15.02 -8.34
CA LEU A 42 -6.17 -15.02 -6.94
C LEU A 42 -6.83 -16.34 -6.53
N ALA A 43 -7.75 -16.86 -7.32
CA ALA A 43 -8.39 -18.15 -7.03
C ALA A 43 -7.35 -19.29 -6.95
N ALA A 44 -6.43 -19.34 -7.91
CA ALA A 44 -5.34 -20.32 -7.93
C ALA A 44 -4.42 -20.16 -6.71
N HIS A 45 -4.01 -18.92 -6.40
CA HIS A 45 -3.16 -18.61 -5.26
C HIS A 45 -3.81 -18.95 -3.91
N ALA A 46 -5.11 -18.67 -3.78
CA ALA A 46 -5.88 -18.91 -2.56
C ALA A 46 -6.41 -20.36 -2.43
N GLY A 47 -6.11 -21.25 -3.39
CA GLY A 47 -6.58 -22.65 -3.38
C GLY A 47 -8.10 -22.81 -3.51
N THR A 48 -8.76 -21.92 -4.27
CA THR A 48 -10.22 -21.88 -4.40
C THR A 48 -10.68 -21.78 -5.87
N SER A 49 -11.99 -21.81 -6.09
CA SER A 49 -12.58 -21.63 -7.41
C SER A 49 -12.70 -20.15 -7.78
N ALA A 50 -12.64 -19.84 -9.08
CA ALA A 50 -12.91 -18.48 -9.56
C ALA A 50 -14.31 -18.00 -9.15
N SER A 51 -15.31 -18.89 -9.17
CA SER A 51 -16.68 -18.60 -8.73
C SER A 51 -16.74 -18.14 -7.28
N SER A 52 -15.90 -18.69 -6.40
CA SER A 52 -15.79 -18.26 -5.01
C SER A 52 -15.24 -16.85 -4.91
N VAL A 53 -14.23 -16.49 -5.71
CA VAL A 53 -13.71 -15.11 -5.75
C VAL A 53 -14.78 -14.13 -6.26
N TYR A 54 -15.50 -14.49 -7.33
CA TYR A 54 -16.58 -13.66 -7.88
C TYR A 54 -17.75 -13.41 -6.91
N TYR A 55 -17.92 -14.26 -5.90
CA TYR A 55 -18.91 -14.04 -4.84
C TYR A 55 -18.55 -12.85 -3.94
N HIS A 56 -17.26 -12.61 -3.71
CA HIS A 56 -16.77 -11.52 -2.86
C HIS A 56 -16.42 -10.26 -3.65
N VAL A 57 -16.09 -10.39 -4.93
CA VAL A 57 -15.59 -9.30 -5.77
C VAL A 57 -16.19 -9.44 -7.17
N LYS A 58 -17.00 -8.48 -7.58
CA LYS A 58 -17.82 -8.55 -8.80
C LYS A 58 -16.99 -8.43 -10.08
N ASP A 59 -15.93 -7.62 -10.05
CA ASP A 59 -15.11 -7.35 -11.23
C ASP A 59 -13.65 -6.99 -10.90
N LYS A 60 -12.86 -6.72 -11.94
CA LYS A 60 -11.44 -6.32 -11.80
C LYS A 60 -11.26 -4.97 -11.11
N SER A 61 -12.23 -4.06 -11.23
CA SER A 61 -12.16 -2.77 -10.55
C SER A 61 -12.30 -2.97 -9.05
N GLU A 62 -13.33 -3.69 -8.60
CA GLU A 62 -13.54 -3.98 -7.19
C GLU A 62 -12.38 -4.80 -6.60
N LEU A 63 -11.74 -5.68 -7.39
CA LEU A 63 -10.54 -6.40 -6.93
C LEU A 63 -9.37 -5.46 -6.67
N LEU A 64 -9.14 -4.50 -7.56
CA LEU A 64 -8.06 -3.53 -7.41
C LEU A 64 -8.34 -2.57 -6.26
N ASP A 65 -9.59 -2.16 -6.07
CA ASP A 65 -9.99 -1.35 -4.91
C ASP A 65 -9.77 -2.13 -3.61
N LEU A 66 -10.17 -3.41 -3.55
CA LEU A 66 -9.92 -4.28 -2.40
C LEU A 66 -8.42 -4.46 -2.11
N LEU A 67 -7.58 -4.53 -3.14
CA LEU A 67 -6.12 -4.59 -2.97
C LEU A 67 -5.59 -3.31 -2.33
N ILE A 68 -6.04 -2.13 -2.79
CA ILE A 68 -5.67 -0.85 -2.18
C ILE A 68 -6.11 -0.82 -0.71
N GLU A 69 -7.36 -1.18 -0.41
CA GLU A 69 -7.87 -1.24 0.97
C GLU A 69 -6.93 -2.11 1.82
N THR A 70 -6.66 -3.33 1.37
CA THR A 70 -5.82 -4.30 2.11
C THR A 70 -4.40 -3.78 2.36
N VAL A 71 -3.78 -3.17 1.34
CA VAL A 71 -2.41 -2.65 1.46
C VAL A 71 -2.37 -1.43 2.39
N VAL A 72 -3.26 -0.47 2.20
CA VAL A 72 -3.24 0.80 2.94
C VAL A 72 -3.68 0.60 4.39
N GLU A 73 -4.64 -0.30 4.67
CA GLU A 73 -5.02 -0.69 6.05
C GLU A 73 -3.87 -1.34 6.83
N SER A 74 -2.87 -1.90 6.13
CA SER A 74 -1.67 -2.45 6.77
C SER A 74 -0.69 -1.37 7.24
N ILE A 75 -0.92 -0.09 6.92
CA ILE A 75 -0.08 1.03 7.34
C ILE A 75 -0.47 1.43 8.77
N GLU A 76 0.46 1.27 9.70
CA GLU A 76 0.27 1.71 11.08
C GLU A 76 0.32 3.23 11.20
N VAL A 77 -0.75 3.82 11.77
CA VAL A 77 -0.83 5.25 12.07
C VAL A 77 -0.33 5.51 13.50
N PRO A 78 0.75 6.28 13.67
CA PRO A 78 1.36 6.48 14.99
C PRO A 78 0.51 7.40 15.87
N SER A 79 0.37 7.03 17.15
CA SER A 79 -0.43 7.76 18.14
C SER A 79 0.39 8.59 19.14
N ALA A 80 1.70 8.34 19.25
CA ALA A 80 2.58 8.97 20.24
C ALA A 80 3.66 9.83 19.58
N GLY A 81 4.12 10.85 20.31
CA GLY A 81 5.12 11.81 19.84
C GLY A 81 4.52 13.10 19.33
N ASP A 82 5.39 14.09 19.07
CA ASP A 82 4.99 15.34 18.44
C ASP A 82 4.57 15.12 16.97
N TRP A 83 4.11 16.19 16.31
CA TRP A 83 3.64 16.09 14.93
C TRP A 83 4.76 15.67 13.96
N GLU A 84 6.00 16.09 14.18
CA GLU A 84 7.16 15.75 13.34
C GLU A 84 7.44 14.25 13.42
N GLN A 85 7.55 13.74 14.64
CA GLN A 85 7.80 12.33 14.93
C GLN A 85 6.71 11.44 14.34
N ARG A 86 5.43 11.82 14.51
CA ARG A 86 4.31 11.05 13.95
C ARG A 86 4.27 11.12 12.43
N LEU A 87 4.58 12.25 11.82
CA LEU A 87 4.60 12.36 10.37
C LEU A 87 5.74 11.53 9.77
N ILE A 88 6.94 11.57 10.37
CA ILE A 88 8.07 10.71 9.98
C ILE A 88 7.66 9.23 10.09
N ALA A 89 7.14 8.80 11.24
CA ALA A 89 6.77 7.41 11.46
C ALA A 89 5.67 6.95 10.49
N LEU A 90 4.62 7.75 10.30
CA LEU A 90 3.51 7.44 9.38
C LEU A 90 4.04 7.21 7.95
N TYR A 91 4.86 8.12 7.45
CA TYR A 91 5.38 8.06 6.09
C TYR A 91 6.43 6.96 5.91
N THR A 92 7.19 6.63 6.96
CA THR A 92 8.11 5.49 6.98
C THR A 92 7.33 4.17 6.89
N ASN A 93 6.30 4.01 7.71
CA ASN A 93 5.42 2.83 7.68
C ASN A 93 4.75 2.69 6.32
N ALA A 94 4.24 3.80 5.77
CA ALA A 94 3.63 3.82 4.45
C ALA A 94 4.63 3.41 3.36
N TRP A 95 5.84 3.97 3.37
CA TRP A 95 6.86 3.65 2.38
C TRP A 95 7.22 2.17 2.40
N ARG A 96 7.42 1.57 3.59
CA ARG A 96 7.73 0.12 3.71
C ARG A 96 6.61 -0.75 3.17
N VAL A 97 5.37 -0.46 3.56
CA VAL A 97 4.20 -1.23 3.13
C VAL A 97 3.98 -1.12 1.63
N LEU A 98 3.98 0.10 1.09
CA LEU A 98 3.76 0.34 -0.35
C LEU A 98 4.91 -0.21 -1.20
N SER A 99 6.16 -0.04 -0.76
CA SER A 99 7.31 -0.56 -1.49
C SER A 99 7.32 -2.10 -1.55
N SER A 100 6.63 -2.79 -0.63
CA SER A 100 6.50 -4.25 -0.69
C SER A 100 5.60 -4.77 -1.82
N VAL A 101 4.82 -3.90 -2.48
CA VAL A 101 3.83 -4.30 -3.49
C VAL A 101 4.12 -3.62 -4.84
N PRO A 102 4.75 -4.32 -5.81
CA PRO A 102 5.12 -3.75 -7.10
C PRO A 102 3.92 -3.15 -7.86
N GLY A 103 4.04 -1.88 -8.27
CA GLY A 103 3.01 -1.17 -9.03
C GLY A 103 1.89 -0.52 -8.21
N ILE A 104 1.93 -0.62 -6.86
CA ILE A 104 0.88 -0.03 -6.01
C ILE A 104 0.83 1.50 -6.09
N ALA A 105 1.97 2.18 -6.27
CA ALA A 105 2.04 3.64 -6.35
C ALA A 105 1.29 4.17 -7.58
N ALA A 106 1.44 3.51 -8.73
CA ALA A 106 0.67 3.83 -9.94
C ALA A 106 -0.82 3.57 -9.75
N LEU A 107 -1.18 2.45 -9.09
CA LEU A 107 -2.57 2.10 -8.81
C LEU A 107 -3.26 3.15 -7.91
N LEU A 108 -2.58 3.58 -6.84
CA LEU A 108 -3.09 4.61 -5.93
C LEU A 108 -3.34 5.95 -6.62
N GLN A 109 -2.49 6.35 -7.58
CA GLN A 109 -2.68 7.57 -8.36
C GLN A 109 -3.90 7.49 -9.27
N GLN A 110 -4.22 6.30 -9.79
CA GLN A 110 -5.39 6.08 -10.65
C GLN A 110 -6.69 5.96 -9.84
N ARG A 111 -6.60 5.56 -8.57
CA ARG A 111 -7.75 5.17 -7.72
C ARG A 111 -7.66 5.75 -6.29
N PRO A 112 -7.61 7.07 -6.10
CA PRO A 112 -7.41 7.69 -4.79
C PRO A 112 -8.68 7.70 -3.90
N HIS A 113 -9.71 6.92 -4.22
CA HIS A 113 -11.06 7.08 -3.66
C HIS A 113 -11.45 6.04 -2.61
N THR A 114 -10.63 5.00 -2.41
CA THR A 114 -10.87 3.95 -1.41
C THR A 114 -10.95 4.52 0.00
N GLU A 115 -11.62 3.82 0.91
CA GLU A 115 -11.79 4.29 2.28
C GLU A 115 -10.47 4.37 3.02
N ALA A 116 -9.60 3.37 2.91
CA ALA A 116 -8.27 3.37 3.50
C ALA A 116 -7.40 4.51 2.95
N ALA A 117 -7.44 4.80 1.64
CA ALA A 117 -6.70 5.91 1.06
C ALA A 117 -7.18 7.27 1.62
N ARG A 118 -8.50 7.45 1.76
CA ARG A 118 -9.08 8.64 2.41
C ARG A 118 -8.70 8.73 3.88
N ASN A 119 -8.72 7.62 4.61
CA ASN A 119 -8.34 7.58 6.02
C ASN A 119 -6.85 7.94 6.22
N MET A 120 -5.98 7.47 5.33
CA MET A 120 -4.56 7.84 5.31
C MET A 120 -4.35 9.33 5.03
N ASP A 121 -5.03 9.89 4.01
CA ASP A 121 -5.00 11.33 3.72
C ASP A 121 -5.50 12.15 4.93
N HIS A 122 -6.61 11.73 5.55
CA HIS A 122 -7.14 12.37 6.75
C HIS A 122 -6.16 12.30 7.93
N ALA A 123 -5.49 11.16 8.14
CA ALA A 123 -4.50 10.99 9.19
C ALA A 123 -3.30 11.94 8.98
N THR A 124 -2.78 12.01 7.76
CA THR A 124 -1.71 12.95 7.38
C THR A 124 -2.14 14.39 7.64
N ARG A 125 -3.31 14.80 7.15
CA ARG A 125 -3.83 16.17 7.33
C ARG A 125 -4.00 16.53 8.79
N ARG A 126 -4.51 15.60 9.61
CA ARG A 126 -4.69 15.81 11.05
C ARG A 126 -3.35 16.06 11.73
N ILE A 127 -2.33 15.25 11.46
CA ILE A 127 -0.98 15.45 12.01
C ILE A 127 -0.40 16.77 11.50
N LEU A 128 -0.51 17.05 10.20
CA LEU A 128 0.02 18.26 9.59
C LEU A 128 -0.65 19.53 10.13
N HIS A 129 -1.93 19.48 10.52
CA HIS A 129 -2.60 20.63 11.15
C HIS A 129 -1.96 21.02 12.49
N GLU A 130 -1.33 20.07 13.19
CA GLU A 130 -0.67 20.32 14.47
C GLU A 130 0.68 21.06 14.32
N SER A 131 1.21 21.21 13.10
CA SER A 131 2.43 21.99 12.84
C SER A 131 2.23 23.50 12.91
N GLY A 132 0.98 23.97 12.84
CA GLY A 132 0.66 25.41 12.84
C GLY A 132 0.88 26.11 11.50
N LEU A 133 1.09 25.36 10.41
CA LEU A 133 1.19 25.91 9.06
C LEU A 133 0.03 26.85 8.72
N ALA A 134 0.35 27.94 8.02
CA ALA A 134 -0.65 28.83 7.46
C ALA A 134 -1.51 28.09 6.43
N ALA A 135 -2.79 28.50 6.31
CA ALA A 135 -3.72 27.89 5.37
C ALA A 135 -3.25 27.97 3.90
N SER A 136 -2.47 29.00 3.56
CA SER A 136 -1.83 29.18 2.25
C SER A 136 -0.87 28.05 1.88
N ASP A 137 -0.16 27.51 2.87
CA ASP A 137 0.95 26.58 2.67
C ASP A 137 0.53 25.13 2.88
N PHE A 138 -0.61 24.90 3.54
CA PHE A 138 -1.10 23.57 3.90
C PHE A 138 -1.28 22.65 2.70
N ALA A 139 -1.94 23.12 1.64
CA ALA A 139 -2.24 22.29 0.47
C ALA A 139 -0.97 21.88 -0.28
N GLY A 140 -0.03 22.82 -0.46
CA GLY A 140 1.27 22.55 -1.08
C GLY A 140 2.13 21.60 -0.25
N SER A 141 2.19 21.84 1.06
CA SER A 141 2.92 21.00 2.01
C SER A 141 2.43 19.55 2.02
N HIS A 142 1.10 19.37 2.07
CA HIS A 142 0.47 18.06 1.98
C HIS A 142 0.79 17.37 0.65
N ALA A 143 0.70 18.09 -0.47
CA ALA A 143 0.99 17.54 -1.79
C ALA A 143 2.45 17.09 -1.93
N VAL A 144 3.42 17.87 -1.43
CA VAL A 144 4.85 17.53 -1.50
C VAL A 144 5.15 16.24 -0.72
N LEU A 145 4.55 16.06 0.45
CA LEU A 145 4.69 14.81 1.22
C LEU A 145 4.17 13.61 0.43
N TYR A 146 2.98 13.73 -0.19
CA TYR A 146 2.38 12.65 -0.99
C TYR A 146 3.18 12.34 -2.25
N ILE A 147 3.67 13.37 -2.95
CA ILE A 147 4.54 13.23 -4.13
C ILE A 147 5.85 12.53 -3.76
N HIS A 148 6.47 12.92 -2.64
CA HIS A 148 7.70 12.28 -2.15
C HIS A 148 7.48 10.80 -1.82
N LEU A 149 6.39 10.47 -1.14
CA LEU A 149 6.03 9.08 -0.82
C LEU A 149 5.85 8.24 -2.09
N LEU A 150 4.95 8.64 -2.99
CA LEU A 150 4.68 7.82 -4.17
C LEU A 150 5.84 7.80 -5.16
N GLY A 151 6.52 8.93 -5.34
CA GLY A 151 7.69 9.03 -6.21
C GLY A 151 8.86 8.17 -5.74
N SER A 152 9.09 8.08 -4.42
CA SER A 152 10.13 7.22 -3.86
C SER A 152 9.79 5.73 -3.93
N VAL A 153 8.52 5.34 -3.72
CA VAL A 153 8.06 3.95 -3.92
C VAL A 153 8.24 3.53 -5.38
N GLU A 154 7.83 4.39 -6.32
CA GLU A 154 7.99 4.12 -7.74
C GLU A 154 9.47 4.04 -8.14
N LEU A 155 10.31 4.93 -7.61
CA LEU A 155 11.76 4.85 -7.82
C LEU A 155 12.34 3.56 -7.25
N ALA A 156 11.88 3.13 -6.07
CA ALA A 156 12.30 1.89 -5.44
C ALA A 156 12.01 0.68 -6.34
N HIS A 157 10.78 0.57 -6.86
CA HIS A 157 10.41 -0.52 -7.78
C HIS A 157 11.20 -0.51 -9.10
N ARG A 158 11.59 0.67 -9.60
CA ARG A 158 12.45 0.76 -10.80
C ARG A 158 13.89 0.34 -10.53
N LEU A 159 14.42 0.63 -9.35
CA LEU A 159 15.81 0.30 -8.98
C LEU A 159 15.97 -1.15 -8.50
N SER A 160 14.90 -1.76 -7.98
CA SER A 160 14.86 -3.18 -7.59
C SER A 160 13.65 -3.88 -8.23
N PRO A 161 13.79 -4.37 -9.48
CA PRO A 161 12.72 -5.06 -10.21
C PRO A 161 12.32 -6.40 -9.58
N ASP A 162 13.18 -6.97 -8.74
CA ASP A 162 12.94 -8.20 -7.97
C ASP A 162 12.25 -7.95 -6.62
N ALA A 163 11.87 -6.69 -6.33
CA ALA A 163 11.23 -6.25 -5.10
C ALA A 163 12.09 -6.45 -3.81
N SER A 164 13.40 -6.62 -3.96
CA SER A 164 14.38 -6.65 -2.88
C SER A 164 14.67 -5.23 -2.35
N LEU A 165 13.82 -4.73 -1.46
CA LEU A 165 14.03 -3.44 -0.80
C LEU A 165 15.33 -3.45 0.02
N THR A 166 16.12 -2.39 -0.11
CA THR A 166 17.36 -2.21 0.65
C THR A 166 17.22 -1.13 1.72
N ASP A 167 18.00 -1.26 2.80
CA ASP A 167 18.12 -0.23 3.84
C ASP A 167 18.57 1.12 3.25
N GLU A 168 19.36 1.10 2.18
CA GLU A 168 19.81 2.32 1.48
C GLU A 168 18.65 3.07 0.81
N MET A 169 17.71 2.33 0.20
CA MET A 169 16.52 2.93 -0.42
C MET A 169 15.62 3.57 0.65
N GLU A 170 15.44 2.89 1.78
CA GLU A 170 14.69 3.44 2.91
C GLU A 170 15.39 4.68 3.50
N SER A 171 16.71 4.61 3.70
CA SER A 171 17.51 5.73 4.19
C SER A 171 17.42 6.94 3.26
N THR A 172 17.42 6.72 1.94
CA THR A 172 17.27 7.79 0.94
C THR A 172 15.89 8.43 1.02
N PHE A 173 14.83 7.62 1.14
CA PHE A 173 13.46 8.10 1.36
C PHE A 173 13.36 8.95 2.64
N LEU A 174 13.87 8.42 3.76
CA LEU A 174 13.88 9.10 5.06
C LEU A 174 14.66 10.41 5.01
N HIS A 175 15.79 10.45 4.30
CA HIS A 175 16.55 11.69 4.14
C HIS A 175 15.72 12.77 3.46
N GLY A 176 15.08 12.46 2.33
CA GLY A 176 14.20 13.41 1.62
C GLY A 176 13.00 13.85 2.48
N LEU A 177 12.43 12.93 3.25
CA LEU A 177 11.32 13.24 4.16
C LEU A 177 11.75 14.23 5.26
N ASN A 178 12.93 14.03 5.84
CA ASN A 178 13.48 14.94 6.84
C ASN A 178 13.76 16.33 6.26
N VAL A 179 14.24 16.42 5.01
CA VAL A 179 14.41 17.71 4.32
C VAL A 179 13.07 18.44 4.19
N ILE A 180 12.03 17.73 3.75
CA ILE A 180 10.68 18.29 3.61
C ILE A 180 10.18 18.79 4.97
N ILE A 181 10.18 17.94 6.00
CA ILE A 181 9.67 18.28 7.33
C ILE A 181 10.44 19.44 7.96
N THR A 182 11.77 19.48 7.79
CA THR A 182 12.57 20.62 8.25
C THR A 182 12.14 21.91 7.54
N GLY A 183 11.90 21.86 6.23
CA GLY A 183 11.39 23.00 5.46
C GLY A 183 10.03 23.50 5.97
N LEU A 184 9.13 22.59 6.34
CA LEU A 184 7.80 22.94 6.88
C LEU A 184 7.86 23.74 8.20
N LYS A 185 8.96 23.68 8.95
CA LYS A 185 9.14 24.43 10.20
C LYS A 185 9.49 25.91 9.98
N HIS A 186 9.85 26.27 8.75
CA HIS A 186 10.41 27.58 8.42
C HIS A 186 9.56 28.38 7.44
N ILE A 187 8.38 27.86 7.08
CA ILE A 187 7.40 28.53 6.20
C ILE A 187 6.18 28.99 6.99
#